data_AF-A0A3N5W654-F1
#
_entry.id   AF-A0A3N5W654-F1
#
_cell.length_a   1.000
_cell.length_b   1.000
_cell.length_c   1.000
_cell.angle_alpha   90.00
_cell.angle_beta   90.00
_cell.angle_gamma   90.00
#
_symmetry.space_group_name_H-M   'P 1'
#
loop_
_entity.id
_entity.type
_entity.pdbx_description
1 polymer ?
#
loop_
_entity_poly.entity_id
_entity_poly.type
_entity_poly.pdbx_seq_one_letter_code
_entity_poly.pdbx_strand_id
1 'polypeptide(L)' 'MEKIKEFLQKAKQFFREVRVELKKVTWPSRKETIASTSVVLITVFLVAFFLGIVDLGLSRLIKIFME' A
#
# COMPACT_ATOMS: atom_id res chain seq x y z
N MET A 1 43.52 -9.52 -1.56
CA MET A 1 43.35 -8.94 -0.21
C MET A 1 42.98 -7.46 -0.29
N GLU A 2 43.70 -6.62 -1.05
CA GLU A 2 43.36 -5.20 -1.31
C GLU A 2 41.91 -4.95 -1.75
N LYS A 3 41.45 -5.67 -2.79
CA LYS A 3 40.09 -5.51 -3.35
C LYS A 3 38.98 -5.80 -2.34
N ILE A 4 39.23 -6.72 -1.40
CA ILE A 4 38.28 -7.07 -0.33
C ILE A 4 38.23 -5.93 0.70
N LYS A 5 39.36 -5.34 1.06
CA LYS A 5 39.40 -4.15 1.93
C LYS A 5 38.69 -2.95 1.29
N GLU A 6 38.89 -2.70 0.00
CA GLU A 6 38.18 -1.64 -0.72
C GLU A 6 36.66 -1.88 -0.76
N PHE A 7 36.24 -3.12 -1.03
CA PHE A 7 34.82 -3.48 -1.03
C PHE A 7 34.18 -3.26 0.34
N LEU A 8 34.85 -3.67 1.42
CA LEU A 8 34.39 -3.45 2.79
C LEU A 8 34.31 -1.96 3.16
N GLN A 9 35.24 -1.14 2.70
CA GLN A 9 35.19 0.32 2.88
C GLN A 9 34.01 0.94 2.12
N LYS A 10 33.78 0.55 0.86
CA LYS A 10 32.64 1.01 0.05
C LYS A 10 31.30 0.61 0.68
N ALA A 11 31.18 -0.62 1.15
CA ALA A 11 29.97 -1.09 1.83
C ALA A 11 29.70 -0.30 3.12
N LYS A 12 30.74 -0.05 3.94
CA LYS A 12 30.61 0.76 5.16
C LYS A 12 30.16 2.20 4.86
N GLN A 13 30.69 2.78 3.79
CA GLN A 13 30.27 4.10 3.31
C GLN A 13 28.81 4.10 2.84
N PHE A 14 28.40 3.10 2.06
CA PHE A 14 27.02 2.93 1.60
C PHE A 14 26.02 2.82 2.77
N PHE A 15 26.32 1.99 3.78
CA PHE A 15 25.45 1.90 4.97
C PHE A 15 25.35 3.20 5.75
N ARG A 16 26.44 3.98 5.79
CA ARG A 16 26.44 5.31 6.42
C ARG A 16 25.55 6.28 5.65
N GLU A 17 25.62 6.27 4.33
CA GLU A 17 24.78 7.09 3.44
C GLU A 17 23.30 6.70 3.55
N VAL A 18 22.97 5.40 3.50
CA VAL A 18 21.61 4.89 3.69
C VAL A 18 21.04 5.33 5.04
N ARG A 19 21.83 5.26 6.12
CA ARG A 19 21.38 5.72 7.44
C ARG A 19 21.10 7.23 7.48
N VAL A 20 21.85 8.04 6.72
CA VAL A 20 21.61 9.48 6.61
C VAL A 20 20.31 9.74 5.84
N GLU A 21 20.08 9.01 4.75
CA GLU A 21 18.87 9.19 3.92
C GLU A 21 17.62 8.69 4.63
N LEU A 22 17.70 7.57 5.36
CA LEU A 22 16.60 7.06 6.19
C LEU A 22 16.20 8.03 7.30
N LYS A 23 17.11 8.90 7.78
CA LYS A 23 16.76 9.95 8.74
C LYS A 23 15.94 11.09 8.12
N LYS A 24 15.99 11.25 6.80
CA LYS A 24 15.16 12.23 6.07
C LYS A 24 13.74 11.71 5.82
N VAL A 25 13.50 10.40 6.00
CA VAL A 25 12.18 9.81 5.87
C VAL A 25 11.30 10.28 7.03
N THR A 26 10.35 11.15 6.72
CA THR A 26 9.31 11.58 7.65
C THR A 26 8.25 10.50 7.74
N TRP A 27 8.29 9.71 8.80
CA TRP A 27 7.25 8.73 9.08
C TRP A 27 5.94 9.45 9.43
N PRO A 28 4.81 9.03 8.85
CA PRO A 28 3.53 9.65 9.12
C PRO A 28 3.16 9.50 10.58
N SER A 29 2.51 10.53 11.13
CA SER A 29 1.98 10.45 12.48
C SER A 29 0.85 9.40 12.55
N ARG A 30 0.61 8.80 13.73
CA ARG A 30 -0.49 7.85 13.91
C ARG A 30 -1.84 8.42 13.45
N LYS A 31 -2.03 9.74 13.58
CA LYS A 31 -3.25 10.44 13.13
C LYS A 31 -3.38 10.46 11.61
N GLU A 32 -2.31 10.76 10.88
CA GLU A 32 -2.32 10.72 9.41
C GLU A 32 -2.55 9.31 8.88
N THR A 33 -1.90 8.30 9.46
CA THR A 33 -2.09 6.91 9.04
C THR A 33 -3.53 6.46 9.23
N ILE A 34 -4.17 6.85 10.34
CA ILE A 34 -5.58 6.53 10.59
C ILE A 34 -6.47 7.29 9.60
N ALA A 35 -6.20 8.57 9.34
CA ALA A 35 -6.97 9.37 8.39
C ALA A 35 -6.90 8.78 6.97
N SER A 36 -5.69 8.46 6.46
CA SER A 36 -5.52 7.87 5.13
C SER A 36 -6.17 6.50 5.02
N THR A 37 -6.05 5.66 6.05
CA THR A 37 -6.68 4.33 6.08
C THR A 37 -8.21 4.44 6.12
N SER A 38 -8.76 5.42 6.86
CA SER A 38 -10.20 5.62 6.97
C SER A 38 -10.83 6.01 5.64
N VAL A 39 -10.17 6.88 4.87
CA VAL A 39 -10.63 7.25 3.52
C VAL A 39 -10.66 6.03 2.59
N VAL A 40 -9.63 5.20 2.64
CA VAL A 40 -9.58 3.96 1.84
C VAL A 40 -10.71 3.01 2.23
N LEU A 41 -10.94 2.80 3.53
CA LEU A 41 -12.02 1.93 4.01
C LEU A 41 -13.40 2.39 3.54
N ILE A 42 -13.68 3.70 3.63
CA ILE A 42 -14.93 4.28 3.14
C ILE A 42 -15.09 4.04 1.63
N THR A 43 -14.02 4.27 0.87
CA THR A 43 -14.03 4.09 -0.59
C THR A 43 -14.30 2.64 -0.96
N VAL A 44 -13.62 1.69 -0.31
CA VAL A 44 -13.82 0.26 -0.52
C VAL A 44 -15.25 -0.15 -0.16
N PHE A 45 -15.79 0.36 0.96
CA PHE A 45 -17.15 0.06 1.37
C PHE A 45 -18.19 0.53 0.34
N LEU A 46 -18.04 1.76 -0.18
CA LEU A 46 -18.92 2.31 -1.20
C LEU A 46 -18.89 1.48 -2.50
N VAL A 47 -17.70 1.12 -2.97
CA VAL A 47 -17.53 0.30 -4.18
C VAL A 47 -18.12 -1.09 -3.98
N ALA A 48 -17.82 -1.75 -2.85
CA ALA A 48 -18.34 -3.08 -2.54
C ALA A 48 -19.87 -3.08 -2.41
N PHE A 49 -20.46 -2.05 -1.80
CA PHE A 49 -21.90 -1.90 -1.69
C PHE A 49 -22.57 -1.70 -3.06
N PHE A 50 -22.00 -0.83 -3.89
CA PHE A 50 -22.50 -0.61 -5.25
C PHE A 50 -22.45 -1.89 -6.09
N LEU A 51 -21.29 -2.57 -6.14
CA LEU A 51 -21.14 -3.83 -6.86
C LEU A 51 -22.10 -4.89 -6.32
N GLY A 52 -22.23 -5.02 -5.00
CA GLY A 52 -23.18 -5.96 -4.40
C GLY A 52 -24.63 -5.72 -4.81
N ILE A 53 -25.08 -4.47 -4.90
CA ILE A 53 -26.42 -4.15 -5.42
C ILE A 53 -26.54 -4.55 -6.90
N VAL A 54 -25.54 -4.20 -7.71
CA VAL A 54 -25.53 -4.51 -9.14
C VAL A 54 -25.56 -6.02 -9.37
N ASP A 55 -24.73 -6.78 -8.67
CA ASP A 55 -24.66 -8.23 -8.77
C ASP A 55 -25.97 -8.90 -8.37
N LEU A 56 -26.61 -8.43 -7.29
CA LEU A 56 -27.93 -8.91 -6.87
C LEU A 56 -29.02 -8.56 -7.89
N GLY A 57 -28.97 -7.36 -8.46
CA GLY A 57 -29.89 -6.91 -9.52
C GLY A 57 -29.75 -7.74 -10.79
N LEU A 58 -28.52 -7.89 -11.30
CA LEU A 58 -28.22 -8.70 -12.48
C LEU A 58 -28.59 -10.16 -12.25
N SER A 59 -28.23 -10.74 -11.10
CA SER A 59 -28.52 -12.16 -10.81
C SER A 59 -30.01 -12.45 -10.80
N ARG A 60 -30.84 -11.53 -10.29
CA ARG A 60 -32.30 -11.65 -10.35
C ARG A 60 -32.83 -11.49 -11.78
N LEU A 61 -32.30 -10.52 -12.51
CA LEU A 61 -32.70 -10.28 -13.90
C LEU A 61 -32.39 -11.49 -14.79
N ILE A 62 -31.18 -12.03 -14.69
CA ILE A 62 -30.77 -13.25 -15.42
C ILE A 62 -31.66 -14.44 -15.06
N LYS A 63 -32.02 -14.62 -13.79
CA LYS A 63 -32.95 -15.70 -13.38
C LYS A 63 -34.31 -15.58 -14.07
N ILE A 64 -34.89 -14.38 -14.10
CA ILE A 64 -36.18 -14.12 -14.74
C ILE A 64 -36.13 -14.38 -16.25
N PHE A 65 -35.00 -14.11 -16.90
CA PHE A 65 -34.84 -14.37 -18.34
C PHE A 65 -34.59 -15.83 -18.69
N MET A 66 -34.14 -16.65 -17.73
CA MET A 66 -33.72 -18.04 -17.96
C MET A 66 -34.81 -19.05 -17.57
N GLU A 67 -35.75 -18.67 -16.70
CA GLU A 67 -37.06 -19.34 -16.53
C GLU A 67 -38.06 -18.89 -17.60
#